data_AF-A0A9D9BLM9-F1
#
_entry.id   AF-A0A9D9BLM9-F1
#
_cell.length_a   1.000
_cell.length_b   1.000
_cell.length_c   1.000
_cell.angle_alpha   90.00
_cell.angle_beta   90.00
_cell.angle_gamma   90.00
#
_symmetry.space_group_name_H-M   'P 1'
#
loop_
_entity.id
_entity.type
_entity.pdbx_description
1 polymer ?
#
loop_
_entity_poly.entity_id
_entity_poly.type
_entity_poly.pdbx_seq_one_letter_code
_entity_poly.pdbx_strand_id
1 'polypeptide(L)'
;MNRAHHLTYCKICTHRKHDFNYGIICDLTNARADFDLDCPTFDLDAAELTVYRERIKAEMDETYHTNFIEDLLGDPDFIRPTEFGTTKYKTVEKTHKLKFKNNVLYDKFAIGLNLFAMVYIFFVNYKHIVNGTLAEGVSQGFVVLFGLLVVFIYRAFFMTHKVKIKVSKTGITYYGKTIYWNSILDLSIVKTQGARFNEHKVVLGTLDQGIVEMDLATLNVSPMQLVDIIALNAKYVKP
;
A
#
# COMPACT_ATOMS: atom_id res chain seq x y z
N MET A 1 10.77 -9.46 -19.15
CA MET A 1 10.85 -8.36 -18.16
C MET A 1 10.76 -6.98 -18.83
N ASN A 2 10.52 -5.87 -18.10
CA ASN A 2 10.45 -4.52 -18.67
C ASN A 2 11.76 -3.71 -18.48
N ARG A 3 11.93 -2.62 -19.22
CA ARG A 3 13.11 -1.74 -19.15
C ARG A 3 13.32 -1.10 -17.76
N ALA A 4 12.24 -0.83 -17.02
CA ALA A 4 12.34 -0.26 -15.69
C ALA A 4 13.10 -1.20 -14.74
N HIS A 5 12.81 -2.51 -14.78
CA HIS A 5 13.55 -3.52 -14.03
C HIS A 5 15.04 -3.55 -14.38
N HIS A 6 15.39 -3.47 -15.65
CA HIS A 6 16.81 -3.47 -16.04
C HIS A 6 17.54 -2.25 -15.48
N LEU A 7 16.89 -1.09 -15.51
CA LEU A 7 17.46 0.15 -15.00
C LEU A 7 17.71 0.13 -13.49
N THR A 8 16.96 -0.65 -12.71
CA THR A 8 17.20 -0.73 -11.25
C THR A 8 18.53 -1.39 -10.93
N TYR A 9 19.01 -2.32 -11.79
CA TYR A 9 20.39 -2.84 -11.72
C TYR A 9 21.38 -1.86 -12.36
N CYS A 10 21.12 -1.42 -13.59
CA CYS A 10 22.11 -0.65 -14.36
C CYS A 10 22.46 0.71 -13.72
N LYS A 11 21.53 1.35 -13.00
CA LYS A 11 21.78 2.65 -12.34
C LYS A 11 22.85 2.58 -11.26
N ILE A 12 23.02 1.44 -10.61
CA ILE A 12 23.95 1.21 -9.49
C ILE A 12 24.98 0.14 -9.83
N CYS A 13 25.24 -0.10 -11.12
CA CYS A 13 26.24 -1.06 -11.59
C CYS A 13 27.54 -0.33 -11.93
N THR A 14 28.70 -0.91 -11.62
CA THR A 14 30.02 -0.37 -12.00
C THR A 14 30.23 -0.39 -13.52
N HIS A 15 29.60 -1.34 -14.22
CA HIS A 15 29.64 -1.45 -15.69
C HIS A 15 28.62 -0.58 -16.42
N ARG A 16 28.11 0.49 -15.80
CA ARG A 16 27.16 1.40 -16.43
C ARG A 16 27.86 2.35 -17.40
N LYS A 17 27.28 2.54 -18.58
CA LYS A 17 27.75 3.52 -19.57
C LYS A 17 26.57 4.31 -20.13
N HIS A 18 26.75 5.62 -20.28
CA HIS A 18 25.74 6.47 -20.87
C HIS A 18 25.91 6.52 -22.40
N ASP A 19 24.80 6.26 -23.08
CA ASP A 19 24.66 6.38 -24.53
C ASP A 19 23.52 7.36 -24.83
N PHE A 20 23.74 8.26 -25.78
CA PHE A 20 22.78 9.32 -26.11
C PHE A 20 21.48 8.78 -26.72
N ASN A 21 21.51 7.63 -27.40
CA ASN A 21 20.36 7.05 -28.07
C ASN A 21 19.58 6.10 -27.15
N TYR A 22 20.30 5.36 -26.29
CA TYR A 22 19.73 4.25 -25.52
C TYR A 22 19.69 4.48 -24.00
N GLY A 23 20.23 5.61 -23.52
CA GLY A 23 20.38 5.93 -22.11
C GLY A 23 21.48 5.07 -21.46
N ILE A 24 21.17 4.41 -20.34
CA ILE A 24 22.17 3.56 -19.65
C ILE A 24 22.27 2.20 -20.35
N ILE A 25 23.45 1.89 -20.88
CA ILE A 25 23.84 0.59 -21.45
C ILE A 25 24.90 -0.09 -20.58
N CYS A 26 25.17 -1.37 -20.85
CA CYS A 26 26.25 -2.10 -20.20
C CYS A 26 27.57 -1.88 -20.97
N ASP A 27 28.64 -1.49 -20.29
CA ASP A 27 29.94 -1.27 -20.91
C ASP A 27 30.60 -2.57 -21.39
N LEU A 28 30.28 -3.70 -20.75
CA LEU A 28 30.80 -5.02 -21.14
C LEU A 28 30.25 -5.49 -22.49
N THR A 29 28.97 -5.23 -22.77
CA THR A 29 28.30 -5.70 -23.99
C THR A 29 28.06 -4.60 -25.01
N ASN A 30 28.26 -3.34 -24.63
CA ASN A 30 27.86 -2.15 -25.39
C ASN A 30 26.38 -2.18 -25.85
N ALA A 31 25.51 -2.83 -25.07
CA ALA A 31 24.11 -3.02 -25.40
C ALA A 31 23.19 -2.70 -24.21
N ARG A 32 21.90 -2.52 -24.50
CA ARG A 32 20.86 -2.46 -23.47
C ARG A 32 20.78 -3.81 -22.77
N ALA A 33 20.56 -3.79 -21.46
CA ALA A 33 20.33 -4.98 -20.68
C ALA A 33 19.13 -5.78 -21.21
N ASP A 34 19.30 -7.10 -21.27
CA ASP A 34 18.36 -8.07 -21.83
C ASP A 34 18.08 -9.27 -20.89
N PHE A 35 18.64 -9.26 -19.68
CA PHE A 35 18.44 -10.29 -18.68
C PHE A 35 16.98 -10.34 -18.18
N ASP A 36 16.51 -11.51 -17.71
CA ASP A 36 15.14 -11.63 -17.22
C ASP A 36 15.01 -11.18 -15.75
N LEU A 37 15.59 -11.94 -14.81
CA LEU A 37 15.43 -11.72 -13.36
C LEU A 37 16.61 -11.04 -12.69
N ASP A 38 17.83 -11.43 -13.03
CA ASP A 38 19.05 -10.89 -12.44
C ASP A 38 20.11 -10.77 -13.54
N CYS A 39 21.00 -9.78 -13.42
CA CYS A 39 22.12 -9.59 -14.33
C CYS A 39 23.31 -10.44 -13.86
N PRO A 40 23.81 -11.40 -14.65
CA PRO A 40 24.90 -12.30 -14.23
C PRO A 40 26.24 -11.59 -13.97
N THR A 41 26.45 -10.46 -14.64
CA THR A 41 27.65 -9.62 -14.52
C THR A 41 27.36 -8.35 -13.72
N PHE A 42 26.35 -8.38 -12.84
CA PHE A 42 26.07 -7.25 -11.98
C PHE A 42 27.18 -7.09 -10.95
N ASP A 43 27.79 -5.91 -10.94
CA ASP A 43 28.75 -5.50 -9.93
C ASP A 43 28.30 -4.18 -9.32
N LEU A 44 28.08 -4.19 -8.00
CA LEU A 44 27.41 -3.10 -7.29
C LEU A 44 28.37 -1.92 -7.11
N ASP A 45 27.97 -0.76 -7.64
CA ASP A 45 28.58 0.52 -7.30
C ASP A 45 27.99 1.05 -5.99
N ALA A 46 28.65 0.73 -4.88
CA ALA A 46 28.21 1.14 -3.55
C ALA A 46 28.25 2.66 -3.33
N ALA A 47 29.16 3.37 -4.00
CA ALA A 47 29.25 4.82 -3.91
C ALA A 47 28.03 5.46 -4.58
N GLU A 48 27.70 5.03 -5.79
CA GLU A 48 26.51 5.49 -6.51
C GLU A 48 25.22 5.17 -5.75
N LEU A 49 25.09 3.95 -5.21
CA LEU A 49 23.93 3.57 -4.39
C LEU A 49 23.75 4.52 -3.18
N THR A 50 24.86 4.95 -2.56
CA THR A 50 24.83 5.87 -1.42
C THR A 50 24.33 7.25 -1.84
N VAL A 51 24.81 7.78 -2.97
CA VAL A 51 24.32 9.05 -3.55
C VAL A 51 22.82 9.00 -3.83
N TYR A 52 22.32 7.92 -4.44
CA TYR A 52 20.88 7.76 -4.66
C TYR A 52 20.09 7.71 -3.35
N ARG A 53 20.59 6.99 -2.35
CA ARG A 53 19.93 6.87 -1.04
C ARG A 53 19.85 8.22 -0.35
N GLU A 54 20.94 8.98 -0.30
CA GLU A 54 20.98 10.29 0.33
C GLU A 54 20.06 11.29 -0.37
N ARG A 55 20.06 11.31 -1.71
CA ARG A 55 19.17 12.19 -2.48
C ARG A 55 17.69 11.88 -2.21
N ILE A 56 17.30 10.61 -2.27
CA ILE A 56 15.92 10.19 -2.03
C ILE A 56 15.51 10.45 -0.58
N LYS A 57 16.40 10.20 0.38
CA LYS A 57 16.17 10.49 1.79
C LYS A 57 15.92 11.98 2.01
N ALA A 58 16.77 12.84 1.43
CA ALA A 58 16.62 14.29 1.50
C ALA A 58 15.31 14.77 0.85
N GLU A 59 14.93 14.22 -0.30
CA GLU A 59 13.65 14.53 -0.97
C GLU A 59 12.44 14.12 -0.11
N MET A 60 12.51 12.95 0.54
CA MET A 60 11.47 12.49 1.48
C MET A 60 11.42 13.39 2.73
N ASP A 61 12.56 13.76 3.29
CA ASP A 61 12.62 14.67 4.44
C ASP A 61 12.07 16.06 4.05
N GLU A 62 12.41 16.60 2.89
CA GLU A 62 11.87 17.88 2.42
C GLU A 62 10.35 17.82 2.21
N THR A 63 9.84 16.71 1.66
CA THR A 63 8.42 16.57 1.34
C THR A 63 7.55 16.36 2.58
N TYR A 64 8.05 15.62 3.58
CA TYR A 64 7.23 15.15 4.71
C TYR A 64 7.68 15.66 6.08
N HIS A 65 8.84 16.30 6.21
CA HIS A 65 9.43 16.69 7.49
C HIS A 65 9.30 18.20 7.78
N THR A 66 8.28 18.87 7.24
CA THR A 66 8.23 20.35 7.23
C THR A 66 7.90 21.05 8.55
N ASN A 67 7.53 20.36 9.63
CA ASN A 67 7.22 21.04 10.90
C ASN A 67 7.99 20.45 12.08
N PHE A 68 9.27 20.79 12.18
CA PHE A 68 10.11 20.57 13.38
C PHE A 68 9.43 21.01 14.69
N ILE A 69 8.49 21.97 14.64
CA ILE A 69 7.73 22.44 15.81
C ILE A 69 6.58 21.48 16.20
N GLU A 70 5.98 20.76 15.24
CA GLU A 70 4.95 19.74 15.52
C GLU A 70 5.58 18.48 16.13
N ASP A 71 6.80 18.13 15.72
CA ASP A 71 7.59 17.01 16.25
C ASP A 71 7.97 17.19 17.73
N LEU A 72 7.99 18.44 18.23
CA LEU A 72 8.26 18.75 19.63
C LEU A 72 7.00 18.68 20.53
N LEU A 73 5.80 18.69 19.94
CA LEU A 73 4.52 18.85 20.66
C LEU A 73 3.49 17.75 20.36
N GLY A 74 3.77 16.82 19.45
CA GLY A 74 2.87 15.75 19.02
C GLY A 74 3.58 14.47 18.58
N ASP A 75 2.80 13.43 18.29
CA ASP A 75 3.32 12.19 17.69
C ASP A 75 3.85 12.48 16.27
N PRO A 76 5.02 11.96 15.87
CA PRO A 76 5.57 12.21 14.54
C PRO A 76 4.63 11.67 13.46
N ASP A 77 4.21 12.57 12.57
CA ASP A 77 3.43 12.23 11.38
C ASP A 77 4.26 11.46 10.34
N PHE A 78 5.59 11.46 10.46
CA PHE A 78 6.51 10.73 9.60
C PHE A 78 7.40 9.79 10.43
N ILE A 79 7.26 8.48 10.21
CA ILE A 79 7.98 7.45 10.96
C ILE A 79 8.82 6.62 10.01
N ARG A 80 10.15 6.61 10.21
CA ARG A 80 11.04 5.62 9.63
C ARG A 80 11.14 4.42 10.58
N PRO A 81 10.66 3.23 10.18
CA PRO A 81 10.76 2.04 11.02
C PRO A 81 12.23 1.67 11.22
N THR A 82 12.72 1.73 12.46
CA THR A 82 14.08 1.31 12.84
C THR A 82 14.15 -0.18 13.16
N GLU A 83 13.01 -0.80 13.41
CA GLU A 83 12.88 -2.22 13.67
C GLU A 83 11.76 -2.78 12.82
N PHE A 84 12.04 -3.88 12.12
CA PHE A 84 11.03 -4.66 11.44
C PHE A 84 10.56 -5.75 12.40
N GLY A 85 9.25 -5.81 12.63
CA GLY A 85 8.66 -6.70 13.62
C GLY A 85 8.91 -8.17 13.27
N THR A 86 8.66 -9.06 14.23
CA THR A 86 8.54 -10.49 13.95
C THR A 86 7.27 -10.71 13.13
N THR A 87 7.41 -10.48 11.83
CA THR A 87 6.28 -10.45 10.93
C THR A 87 5.52 -11.78 11.02
N LYS A 88 4.20 -11.75 10.78
CA LYS A 88 3.41 -12.99 10.58
C LYS A 88 4.04 -13.88 9.48
N TYR A 89 4.86 -13.31 8.60
CA TYR A 89 5.50 -13.94 7.47
C TYR A 89 6.99 -14.21 7.78
N LYS A 90 7.27 -15.41 8.28
CA LYS A 90 8.64 -15.80 8.62
C LYS A 90 9.60 -15.93 7.42
N THR A 91 9.10 -15.98 6.18
CA THR A 91 9.95 -16.16 4.99
C THR A 91 9.43 -15.35 3.79
N VAL A 92 10.35 -15.00 2.90
CA VAL A 92 10.10 -14.24 1.66
C VAL A 92 9.04 -14.93 0.79
N GLU A 93 9.12 -16.25 0.64
CA GLU A 93 8.22 -17.05 -0.21
C GLU A 93 6.77 -17.00 0.30
N LYS A 94 6.58 -16.90 1.62
CA LYS A 94 5.24 -16.78 2.23
C LYS A 94 4.58 -15.43 1.95
N THR A 95 5.37 -14.41 1.61
CA THR A 95 4.83 -13.12 1.19
C THR A 95 4.45 -13.11 -0.29
N HIS A 96 5.04 -13.98 -1.10
CA HIS A 96 4.69 -14.07 -2.51
C HIS A 96 3.26 -14.58 -2.64
N LYS A 97 2.49 -14.03 -3.60
CA LYS A 97 1.06 -14.31 -3.83
C LYS A 97 0.09 -13.62 -2.85
N LEU A 98 0.58 -12.82 -1.90
CA LEU A 98 -0.30 -11.96 -1.11
C LEU A 98 -1.02 -10.97 -2.05
N LYS A 99 -2.32 -10.81 -1.80
CA LYS A 99 -3.20 -9.89 -2.53
C LYS A 99 -3.98 -9.09 -1.50
N PHE A 100 -3.76 -7.78 -1.49
CA PHE A 100 -4.51 -6.88 -0.64
C PHE A 100 -5.62 -6.22 -1.46
N LYS A 101 -6.82 -6.26 -0.89
CA LYS A 101 -8.06 -5.76 -1.49
C LYS A 101 -8.67 -4.75 -0.54
N ASN A 102 -9.70 -4.06 -1.03
CA ASN A 102 -10.45 -3.17 -0.16
C ASN A 102 -11.01 -3.94 1.05
N ASN A 103 -10.95 -3.31 2.21
CA ASN A 103 -11.45 -3.84 3.45
C ASN A 103 -12.98 -3.76 3.45
N VAL A 104 -13.62 -4.94 3.40
CA VAL A 104 -15.08 -5.08 3.50
C VAL A 104 -15.60 -4.98 4.93
N LEU A 105 -14.72 -4.76 5.92
CA LEU A 105 -15.11 -4.68 7.33
C LEU A 105 -16.13 -3.57 7.57
N TYR A 106 -15.98 -2.41 6.92
CA TYR A 106 -16.96 -1.33 7.03
C TYR A 106 -18.32 -1.76 6.50
N ASP A 107 -18.37 -2.35 5.30
CA ASP A 107 -19.64 -2.81 4.72
C ASP A 107 -20.28 -3.90 5.60
N LYS A 108 -19.49 -4.82 6.17
CA LYS A 108 -19.97 -5.83 7.13
C LYS A 108 -20.49 -5.23 8.43
N PHE A 109 -19.80 -4.23 8.96
CA PHE A 109 -20.23 -3.52 10.16
C PHE A 109 -21.53 -2.74 9.91
N ALA A 110 -21.63 -2.07 8.75
CA ALA A 110 -22.84 -1.38 8.33
C ALA A 110 -24.03 -2.35 8.17
N ILE A 111 -23.82 -3.56 7.63
CA ILE A 111 -24.85 -4.61 7.58
C ILE A 111 -25.30 -4.98 9.01
N GLY A 112 -24.36 -5.21 9.93
CA GLY A 112 -24.67 -5.57 11.31
C GLY A 112 -25.46 -4.47 12.04
N LEU A 113 -25.04 -3.20 11.90
CA LEU A 113 -25.72 -2.05 12.49
C LEU A 113 -27.13 -1.88 11.90
N ASN A 114 -27.27 -2.06 10.59
CA ASN A 114 -28.56 -1.94 9.90
C ASN A 114 -29.52 -3.07 10.33
N LEU A 115 -29.04 -4.32 10.43
CA LEU A 115 -29.81 -5.45 10.98
C LEU A 115 -30.25 -5.18 12.42
N PHE A 116 -29.34 -4.68 13.27
CA PHE A 116 -29.66 -4.32 14.65
C PHE A 116 -30.74 -3.23 14.72
N ALA A 117 -30.62 -2.19 13.89
CA ALA A 117 -31.62 -1.11 13.82
C ALA A 117 -32.99 -1.63 13.38
N MET A 118 -33.07 -2.50 12.37
CA MET A 118 -34.34 -3.09 11.93
C MET A 118 -34.97 -3.97 13.03
N VAL A 119 -34.18 -4.79 13.71
CA VAL A 119 -34.64 -5.61 14.83
C VAL A 119 -35.17 -4.72 15.96
N TYR A 120 -34.44 -3.67 16.32
CA TYR A 120 -34.86 -2.72 17.34
C TYR A 120 -36.19 -2.05 16.99
N ILE A 121 -36.32 -1.50 15.77
CA ILE A 121 -37.56 -0.86 15.31
C ILE A 121 -38.72 -1.87 15.31
N PHE A 122 -38.47 -3.12 14.91
CA PHE A 122 -39.48 -4.18 14.94
C PHE A 122 -39.98 -4.45 16.36
N PHE A 123 -39.09 -4.58 17.34
CA PHE A 123 -39.48 -4.84 18.73
C PHE A 123 -40.22 -3.66 19.36
N VAL A 124 -39.76 -2.42 19.15
CA VAL A 124 -40.43 -1.21 19.66
C VAL A 124 -41.85 -1.08 19.09
N ASN A 125 -42.06 -1.49 17.84
CA ASN A 125 -43.34 -1.37 17.15
C ASN A 125 -44.13 -2.69 17.07
N TYR A 126 -43.73 -3.73 17.80
CA TYR A 126 -44.23 -5.10 17.61
C TYR A 126 -45.76 -5.20 17.61
N LYS A 127 -46.43 -4.58 18.61
CA LYS A 127 -47.90 -4.59 18.71
C LYS A 127 -48.58 -3.92 17.51
N HIS A 128 -48.05 -2.79 17.06
CA HIS A 128 -48.59 -2.07 15.90
C HIS A 128 -48.35 -2.80 14.59
N ILE A 129 -47.21 -3.49 14.46
CA ILE A 129 -46.89 -4.34 13.31
C ILE A 129 -47.87 -5.52 13.25
N VAL A 130 -48.03 -6.26 14.36
CA VAL A 130 -48.92 -7.43 14.42
C VAL A 130 -50.39 -7.05 14.18
N ASN A 131 -50.81 -5.89 14.66
CA ASN A 131 -52.18 -5.40 14.49
C ASN A 131 -52.41 -4.65 13.16
N GLY A 132 -51.38 -4.47 12.32
CA GLY A 132 -51.49 -3.75 11.06
C GLY A 132 -51.76 -2.25 11.20
N THR A 133 -51.54 -1.65 12.37
CA THR A 133 -51.77 -0.23 12.65
C THR A 133 -50.47 0.58 12.68
N LEU A 134 -49.49 0.19 11.85
CA LEU A 134 -48.18 0.82 11.85
C LEU A 134 -48.27 2.22 11.23
N ALA A 135 -47.68 3.23 11.89
CA ALA A 135 -47.62 4.57 11.32
C ALA A 135 -46.87 4.56 9.98
N GLU A 136 -47.38 5.30 8.99
CA GLU A 136 -46.82 5.34 7.63
C GLU A 136 -45.32 5.65 7.62
N GLY A 137 -44.87 6.60 8.45
CA GLY A 137 -43.45 6.96 8.56
C GLY A 137 -42.55 5.82 9.02
N VAL A 138 -43.03 4.94 9.90
CA VAL A 138 -42.27 3.76 10.36
C VAL A 138 -42.15 2.74 9.23
N SER A 139 -43.23 2.52 8.47
CA SER A 139 -43.21 1.62 7.31
C SER A 139 -42.23 2.09 6.22
N GLN A 140 -42.19 3.40 5.93
CA GLN A 140 -41.24 3.98 4.98
C GLN A 140 -39.79 3.82 5.46
N GLY A 141 -39.55 3.99 6.77
CA GLY A 141 -38.24 3.75 7.38
C GLY A 141 -37.74 2.32 7.17
N PHE A 142 -38.60 1.31 7.30
CA PHE A 142 -38.25 -0.09 7.01
C PHE A 142 -37.83 -0.30 5.56
N VAL A 143 -38.56 0.29 4.61
CA VAL A 143 -38.23 0.17 3.18
C VAL A 143 -36.86 0.78 2.88
N VAL A 144 -36.55 1.94 3.44
CA VAL A 144 -35.24 2.59 3.26
C VAL A 144 -34.12 1.75 3.88
N LEU A 145 -34.29 1.28 5.13
CA LEU A 145 -33.29 0.43 5.79
C LEU A 145 -33.05 -0.87 5.03
N PHE A 146 -34.12 -1.51 4.55
CA PHE A 146 -34.02 -2.72 3.74
C PHE A 146 -33.31 -2.47 2.42
N GLY A 147 -33.62 -1.36 1.73
CA GLY A 147 -32.90 -0.97 0.51
C GLY A 147 -31.41 -0.76 0.75
N LEU A 148 -31.03 -0.06 1.83
CA LEU A 148 -29.64 0.11 2.24
C LEU A 148 -28.98 -1.23 2.56
N LEU A 149 -29.68 -2.14 3.27
CA LEU A 149 -29.17 -3.47 3.58
C LEU A 149 -28.82 -4.25 2.31
N VAL A 150 -29.72 -4.26 1.32
CA VAL A 150 -29.48 -4.94 0.03
C VAL A 150 -28.26 -4.35 -0.66
N VAL A 151 -28.11 -3.02 -0.66
CA VAL A 151 -26.92 -2.35 -1.22
C VAL A 151 -25.65 -2.79 -0.49
N PHE A 152 -25.61 -2.76 0.84
CA PHE A 152 -24.42 -3.16 1.58
C PHE A 152 -24.09 -4.66 1.43
N ILE A 153 -25.10 -5.53 1.41
CA ILE A 153 -24.92 -6.97 1.12
C ILE A 153 -24.33 -7.15 -0.29
N TYR A 154 -24.87 -6.47 -1.29
CA TYR A 154 -24.34 -6.51 -2.65
C TYR A 154 -22.87 -6.06 -2.70
N ARG A 155 -22.56 -4.92 -2.06
CA ARG A 155 -21.19 -4.39 -1.98
C ARG A 155 -20.22 -5.33 -1.25
N ALA A 156 -20.62 -5.90 -0.13
CA ALA A 156 -19.76 -6.72 0.72
C ALA A 156 -19.48 -8.11 0.14
N PHE A 157 -20.44 -8.70 -0.58
CA PHE A 157 -20.38 -10.10 -1.00
C PHE A 157 -20.29 -10.31 -2.51
N PHE A 158 -20.87 -9.42 -3.32
CA PHE A 158 -21.01 -9.63 -4.76
C PHE A 158 -20.10 -8.74 -5.61
N MET A 159 -19.68 -7.58 -5.11
CA MET A 159 -18.68 -6.77 -5.81
C MET A 159 -17.30 -7.41 -5.76
N THR A 160 -16.71 -7.67 -6.92
CA THR A 160 -15.32 -8.09 -7.03
C THR A 160 -14.41 -6.92 -6.64
N HIS A 161 -13.91 -6.91 -5.41
CA HIS A 161 -12.93 -5.89 -5.00
C HIS A 161 -11.65 -6.05 -5.82
N LYS A 162 -11.31 -5.00 -6.56
CA LYS A 162 -10.06 -4.92 -7.32
C LYS A 162 -8.89 -5.10 -6.36
N VAL A 163 -7.97 -5.98 -6.72
CA VAL A 163 -6.69 -6.16 -6.00
C VAL A 163 -5.89 -4.89 -6.24
N LYS A 164 -5.66 -4.08 -5.20
CA LYS A 164 -4.87 -2.86 -5.32
C LYS A 164 -3.39 -3.13 -5.16
N ILE A 165 -3.02 -4.05 -4.26
CA ILE A 165 -1.64 -4.46 -4.03
C ILE A 165 -1.49 -5.96 -4.27
N LYS A 166 -0.51 -6.34 -5.07
CA LYS A 166 -0.10 -7.74 -5.28
C LYS A 166 1.39 -7.88 -5.00
N VAL A 167 1.74 -8.79 -4.11
CA VAL A 167 3.13 -9.12 -3.77
C VAL A 167 3.58 -10.29 -4.64
N SER A 168 4.71 -10.14 -5.31
CA SER A 168 5.27 -11.13 -6.23
C SER A 168 6.75 -11.36 -5.95
N LYS A 169 7.35 -12.32 -6.67
CA LYS A 169 8.78 -12.64 -6.52
C LYS A 169 9.69 -11.47 -6.90
N THR A 170 9.29 -10.65 -7.86
CA THR A 170 10.13 -9.57 -8.42
C THR A 170 9.84 -8.19 -7.83
N GLY A 171 8.66 -8.01 -7.25
CA GLY A 171 8.26 -6.72 -6.70
C GLY A 171 6.85 -6.69 -6.13
N ILE A 172 6.44 -5.49 -5.74
CA ILE A 172 5.09 -5.16 -5.32
C ILE A 172 4.38 -4.41 -6.44
N THR A 173 3.18 -4.86 -6.83
CA THR A 173 2.36 -4.15 -7.82
C THR A 173 1.30 -3.35 -7.12
N TYR A 174 1.27 -2.04 -7.35
CA TYR A 174 0.32 -1.08 -6.79
C TYR A 174 -0.34 -0.28 -7.91
N TYR A 175 -1.67 -0.31 -7.98
CA TYR A 175 -2.47 0.29 -9.07
C TYR A 175 -1.97 -0.07 -10.49
N GLY A 176 -1.51 -1.32 -10.67
CA GLY A 176 -1.01 -1.82 -11.96
C GLY A 176 0.44 -1.46 -12.27
N LYS A 177 1.09 -0.64 -11.45
CA LYS A 177 2.53 -0.32 -11.57
C LYS A 177 3.34 -1.23 -10.65
N THR A 178 4.38 -1.86 -11.17
CA THR A 178 5.28 -2.71 -10.38
C THR A 178 6.45 -1.88 -9.86
N ILE A 179 6.74 -2.03 -8.57
CA ILE A 179 7.91 -1.50 -7.87
C ILE A 179 8.78 -2.70 -7.52
N TYR A 180 9.99 -2.72 -8.05
CA TYR A 180 10.87 -3.88 -7.93
C TYR A 180 11.58 -3.90 -6.58
N TRP A 181 11.79 -5.10 -6.02
CA TRP A 181 12.41 -5.23 -4.68
C TRP A 181 13.82 -4.66 -4.60
N ASN A 182 14.54 -4.66 -5.71
CA ASN A 182 15.87 -4.08 -5.83
C ASN A 182 15.84 -2.58 -6.18
N SER A 183 14.66 -1.97 -6.32
CA SER A 183 14.55 -0.53 -6.55
C SER A 183 14.27 0.27 -5.29
N ILE A 184 13.78 -0.37 -4.23
CA ILE A 184 13.41 0.28 -2.96
C ILE A 184 14.68 0.57 -2.15
N LEU A 185 14.88 1.84 -1.80
CA LEU A 185 16.03 2.38 -1.07
C LEU A 185 15.70 2.86 0.33
N ASP A 186 14.51 3.45 0.50
CA ASP A 186 14.02 4.00 1.76
C ASP A 186 12.52 3.67 1.91
N LEU A 187 12.07 3.61 3.17
CA LEU A 187 10.75 3.17 3.57
C LEU A 187 10.29 3.99 4.76
N SER A 188 9.10 4.58 4.68
CA SER A 188 8.55 5.38 5.77
C SER A 188 7.03 5.23 5.85
N ILE A 189 6.48 5.50 7.03
CA ILE A 189 5.04 5.55 7.28
C ILE A 189 4.68 7.00 7.53
N VAL A 190 3.70 7.51 6.78
CA VAL A 190 3.10 8.81 7.04
C VAL A 190 1.76 8.59 7.71
N LYS A 191 1.56 9.18 8.88
CA LYS A 191 0.26 9.36 9.50
C LYS A 191 -0.22 10.74 9.08
N THR A 192 -1.36 10.82 8.42
CA THR A 192 -2.00 12.11 8.12
C THR A 192 -3.22 12.23 9.01
N GLN A 193 -3.27 13.29 9.83
CA GLN A 193 -4.49 13.66 10.56
C GLN A 193 -5.53 14.21 9.58
N GLY A 194 -6.23 13.32 8.89
CA GLY A 194 -7.39 13.67 8.07
C GLY A 194 -8.64 13.92 8.92
N ALA A 195 -9.59 14.70 8.40
CA ALA A 195 -10.81 15.13 9.10
C ALA A 195 -11.73 14.00 9.60
N ARG A 196 -11.49 12.72 9.23
CA ARG A 196 -12.37 11.61 9.65
C ARG A 196 -11.69 10.32 10.12
N PHE A 197 -10.44 10.00 9.77
CA PHE A 197 -9.71 8.83 10.29
C PHE A 197 -8.20 9.03 10.13
N ASN A 198 -7.40 8.33 10.94
CA ASN A 198 -5.94 8.27 10.78
C ASN A 198 -5.62 7.60 9.43
N GLU A 199 -5.39 8.41 8.40
CA GLU A 199 -4.93 7.90 7.10
C GLU A 199 -3.47 7.54 7.25
N HIS A 200 -3.15 6.28 6.96
CA HIS A 200 -1.78 5.83 6.99
C HIS A 200 -1.34 5.54 5.58
N LYS A 201 -0.30 6.23 5.14
CA LYS A 201 0.38 5.98 3.88
C LYS A 201 1.71 5.30 4.16
N VAL A 202 2.10 4.40 3.27
CA VAL A 202 3.48 3.90 3.21
C VAL A 202 4.16 4.59 2.05
N VAL A 203 5.26 5.27 2.34
CA VAL A 203 6.05 6.02 1.35
C VAL A 203 7.31 5.23 1.05
N LEU A 204 7.55 4.99 -0.24
CA LEU A 204 8.73 4.28 -0.74
C LEU A 204 9.64 5.24 -1.50
N GLY A 205 10.91 5.27 -1.13
CA GLY A 205 11.95 5.87 -1.93
C GLY A 205 12.51 4.85 -2.92
N THR A 206 12.42 5.12 -4.24
CA THR A 206 12.80 4.15 -5.28
C THR A 206 13.82 4.69 -6.28
N LEU A 207 14.70 3.82 -6.79
CA LEU A 207 15.71 4.15 -7.81
C LEU A 207 15.10 4.59 -9.14
N ASP A 208 13.99 3.98 -9.54
CA ASP A 208 13.40 4.14 -10.87
C ASP A 208 12.21 5.10 -10.92
N GLN A 209 11.48 5.27 -9.82
CA GLN A 209 10.21 6.02 -9.80
C GLN A 209 10.22 7.20 -8.83
N GLY A 210 11.34 7.45 -8.13
CA GLY A 210 11.41 8.48 -7.08
C GLY A 210 10.58 8.06 -5.87
N ILE A 211 9.86 9.02 -5.29
CA ILE A 211 8.96 8.80 -4.16
C ILE A 211 7.63 8.21 -4.64
N VAL A 212 7.20 7.10 -4.03
CA VAL A 212 5.92 6.45 -4.31
C VAL A 212 5.09 6.34 -3.04
N GLU A 213 3.91 6.96 -3.03
CA GLU A 213 2.95 6.87 -1.93
C GLU A 213 1.96 5.71 -2.11
N MET A 214 1.80 4.89 -1.08
CA MET A 214 0.78 3.85 -1.01
C MET A 214 -0.26 4.19 0.07
N ASP A 215 -1.48 4.50 -0.37
CA ASP A 215 -2.62 4.71 0.51
C ASP A 215 -3.20 3.35 0.95
N LEU A 216 -3.22 3.14 2.26
CA LEU A 216 -3.70 1.91 2.89
C LEU A 216 -5.04 2.08 3.60
N ALA A 217 -5.65 3.27 3.61
CA ALA A 217 -6.88 3.56 4.37
C ALA A 217 -8.02 2.58 4.04
N THR A 218 -8.09 2.17 2.77
CA THR A 218 -9.11 1.25 2.30
C THR A 218 -8.67 -0.20 2.29
N LEU A 219 -7.44 -0.55 2.68
CA LEU A 219 -6.87 -1.89 2.49
C LEU A 219 -6.96 -2.76 3.74
N ASN A 220 -6.99 -4.08 3.52
CA ASN A 220 -6.99 -5.09 4.58
C ASN A 220 -5.58 -5.45 5.09
N VAL A 221 -4.67 -4.48 5.14
CA VAL A 221 -3.30 -4.63 5.64
C VAL A 221 -2.92 -3.38 6.43
N SER A 222 -2.32 -3.57 7.60
CA SER A 222 -1.81 -2.43 8.36
C SER A 222 -0.54 -1.87 7.73
N PRO A 223 -0.22 -0.58 7.94
CA PRO A 223 1.03 0.02 7.44
C PRO A 223 2.26 -0.72 7.89
N MET A 224 2.32 -1.07 9.19
CA MET A 224 3.45 -1.82 9.75
C MET A 224 3.57 -3.20 9.12
N GLN A 225 2.46 -3.90 8.90
CA GLN A 225 2.48 -5.21 8.23
C GLN A 225 2.95 -5.10 6.77
N LEU A 226 2.61 -4.02 6.07
CA LEU A 226 3.10 -3.80 4.71
C LEU A 226 4.60 -3.46 4.70
N VAL A 227 5.04 -2.59 5.60
CA VAL A 227 6.45 -2.26 5.82
C VAL A 227 7.27 -3.52 6.06
N ASP A 228 6.81 -4.38 6.97
CA ASP A 228 7.43 -5.67 7.29
C ASP A 228 7.57 -6.57 6.05
N ILE A 229 6.53 -6.65 5.22
CA ILE A 229 6.57 -7.41 3.96
C ILE A 229 7.61 -6.82 3.00
N ILE A 230 7.64 -5.48 2.88
CA ILE A 230 8.55 -4.79 1.98
C ILE A 230 9.99 -4.98 2.44
N ALA A 231 10.28 -4.74 3.73
CA ALA A 231 11.60 -4.91 4.31
C ALA A 231 12.10 -6.36 4.20
N LEU A 232 11.22 -7.34 4.36
CA LEU A 232 11.58 -8.76 4.19
C LEU A 232 12.00 -9.10 2.75
N ASN A 233 11.45 -8.42 1.73
CA ASN A 233 11.75 -8.71 0.33
C ASN A 233 12.80 -7.78 -0.29
N ALA A 234 12.91 -6.54 0.17
CA ALA A 234 13.76 -5.52 -0.42
C ALA A 234 15.25 -5.83 -0.18
N LYS A 235 16.07 -5.68 -1.22
CA LYS A 235 17.51 -6.02 -1.14
C LYS A 235 18.34 -4.96 -0.40
N TYR A 236 17.92 -3.69 -0.48
CA TYR A 236 18.74 -2.54 -0.06
C TYR A 236 18.15 -1.73 1.10
N VAL A 237 16.97 -2.13 1.59
CA VAL A 237 16.38 -1.61 2.82
C VAL A 237 17.03 -2.38 3.96
N LYS A 238 17.75 -1.68 4.84
CA LYS A 238 18.27 -2.23 6.09
C LYS A 238 17.52 -1.56 7.24
N PRO A 239 17.24 -2.28 8.35
CA PRO A 239 16.79 -1.64 9.58
C PRO A 239 17.85 -0.65 10.10
#